data_AF-A0AAW8YZZ6-F1
#
_entry.id   AF-A0AAW8YZZ6-F1
#
_cell.length_a   1.000
_cell.length_b   1.000
_cell.length_c   1.000
_cell.angle_alpha   90.00
_cell.angle_beta   90.00
_cell.angle_gamma   90.00
#
_symmetry.space_group_name_H-M   'P 1'
#
loop_
_entity.id
_entity.type
_entity.pdbx_description
1 polymer ?
#
loop_
_entity_poly.entity_id
_entity_poly.type
_entity_poly.pdbx_seq_one_letter_code
_entity_poly.pdbx_strand_id
1 'polypeptide(L)'
;MWIKSRNSIVLVTFILCLSSFLLISCGNSTNVEIKKIDSSQQEIDVQFKKAEDLFEQDKYEEAYKILKQLADKGDAKSQNSLGNGYEYGFWGDINLEQAKYWYEKAANQNYVKGIHNLGVVLFLQKHGFVAQRFHNYMILEVLIIF
;
A
#
# COMPACT_ATOMS: atom_id res chain seq x y z
N MET A 1 -16.34 -66.68 -1.68
CA MET A 1 -15.02 -66.05 -1.51
C MET A 1 -15.21 -64.53 -1.40
N TRP A 2 -15.41 -63.99 -0.18
CA TRP A 2 -15.86 -62.61 0.07
C TRP A 2 -15.16 -61.96 1.29
N ILE A 3 -13.91 -62.34 1.58
CA ILE A 3 -13.21 -61.93 2.82
C ILE A 3 -12.17 -60.81 2.60
N LYS A 4 -11.79 -60.50 1.35
CA LYS A 4 -10.74 -59.48 1.07
C LYS A 4 -11.22 -58.02 1.02
N SER A 5 -12.53 -57.76 1.08
CA SER A 5 -13.11 -56.40 0.96
C SER A 5 -13.26 -55.67 2.31
N ARG A 6 -13.58 -56.40 3.39
CA ARG A 6 -13.93 -55.78 4.67
C ARG A 6 -12.75 -55.09 5.36
N ASN A 7 -11.53 -55.63 5.22
CA ASN A 7 -10.33 -55.04 5.81
C ASN A 7 -9.87 -53.79 5.04
N SER A 8 -10.06 -53.73 3.72
CA SER A 8 -9.71 -52.55 2.92
C SER A 8 -10.66 -51.38 3.18
N ILE A 9 -11.95 -51.63 3.39
CA ILE A 9 -12.92 -50.57 3.70
C ILE A 9 -12.63 -49.96 5.07
N VAL A 10 -12.33 -50.79 6.08
CA VAL A 10 -11.96 -50.32 7.43
C VAL A 10 -10.65 -49.55 7.41
N LEU A 11 -9.68 -49.94 6.57
CA LEU A 11 -8.41 -49.22 6.42
C LEU A 11 -8.62 -47.85 5.76
N VAL A 12 -9.46 -47.76 4.73
CA VAL A 12 -9.76 -46.51 4.01
C VAL A 12 -10.53 -45.52 4.91
N THR A 13 -11.48 -45.99 5.71
CA THR A 13 -12.19 -45.12 6.65
C THR A 13 -11.29 -44.66 7.80
N PHE A 14 -10.37 -45.51 8.27
CA PHE A 14 -9.38 -45.13 9.28
C PHE A 14 -8.40 -44.06 8.77
N ILE A 15 -7.96 -44.17 7.51
CA ILE A 15 -7.09 -43.17 6.85
C ILE A 15 -7.82 -41.83 6.63
N LEU A 16 -9.09 -41.85 6.24
CA LEU A 16 -9.91 -40.64 6.08
C LEU A 16 -10.25 -39.96 7.43
N CYS A 17 -10.38 -40.75 8.51
CA CYS A 17 -10.55 -40.22 9.87
C CYS A 17 -9.24 -39.64 10.46
N LEU A 18 -8.08 -40.21 10.11
CA LEU A 18 -6.77 -39.69 10.52
C LEU A 18 -6.40 -38.39 9.80
N SER A 19 -6.78 -38.23 8.53
CA SER A 19 -6.56 -36.97 7.79
C SER A 19 -7.47 -35.84 8.28
N SER A 20 -8.67 -36.15 8.74
CA SER A 20 -9.57 -35.19 9.39
C SER A 20 -9.14 -34.86 10.83
N PHE A 21 -8.48 -35.78 11.54
CA PHE A 21 -7.87 -35.48 12.85
C PHE A 21 -6.60 -34.61 12.77
N LEU A 22 -5.85 -34.68 11.67
CA LEU A 22 -4.69 -33.79 11.43
C LEU A 22 -5.09 -32.35 11.10
N LEU A 23 -6.37 -32.06 10.85
CA LEU A 23 -6.87 -30.70 10.61
C LEU A 23 -7.31 -29.96 11.89
N ILE A 24 -7.21 -30.56 13.08
CA ILE A 24 -7.65 -29.94 14.36
C ILE A 24 -6.46 -29.50 15.23
N SER A 25 -5.40 -28.99 14.62
CA SER A 25 -4.31 -28.31 15.39
C SER A 25 -3.90 -26.93 14.86
N CYS A 26 -4.58 -26.35 13.87
CA CYS A 26 -4.29 -24.99 13.38
C CYS A 26 -5.51 -24.06 13.52
N GLY A 27 -6.12 -23.99 14.71
CA GLY A 27 -7.28 -23.12 14.96
C GLY A 27 -7.00 -21.79 15.66
N ASN A 28 -5.90 -21.68 16.41
CA ASN A 28 -5.69 -20.53 17.31
C ASN A 28 -4.76 -19.43 16.78
N SER A 29 -3.80 -19.74 15.90
CA SER A 29 -2.87 -18.72 15.36
C SER A 29 -3.53 -17.81 14.32
N THR A 30 -4.36 -18.39 13.44
CA THR A 30 -4.93 -17.71 12.28
C THR A 30 -6.06 -16.75 12.65
N ASN A 31 -6.93 -17.09 13.60
CA ASN A 31 -8.04 -16.21 14.03
C ASN A 31 -7.56 -14.96 14.78
N VAL A 32 -6.46 -15.07 15.53
CA VAL A 32 -5.86 -13.94 16.25
C VAL A 32 -5.09 -13.03 15.29
N GLU A 33 -4.36 -13.60 14.33
CA GLU A 33 -3.65 -12.85 13.29
C GLU A 33 -4.61 -12.11 12.36
N ILE A 34 -5.67 -12.76 11.86
CA ILE A 34 -6.66 -12.13 10.99
C ILE A 34 -7.37 -10.97 11.70
N LYS A 35 -7.74 -11.13 12.99
CA LYS A 35 -8.34 -10.06 13.79
C LYS A 35 -7.37 -8.89 14.03
N LYS A 36 -6.09 -9.18 14.26
CA LYS A 36 -5.05 -8.15 14.39
C LYS A 36 -4.83 -7.40 13.08
N ILE A 37 -4.77 -8.11 11.95
CA ILE A 37 -4.59 -7.52 10.62
C ILE A 37 -5.76 -6.61 10.27
N ASP A 38 -7.00 -7.06 10.48
CA ASP A 38 -8.22 -6.25 10.28
C ASP A 38 -8.21 -4.99 11.15
N SER A 39 -7.88 -5.11 12.45
CA SER A 39 -7.77 -3.95 13.34
C SER A 39 -6.64 -2.99 12.95
N SER A 40 -5.50 -3.52 12.48
CA SER A 40 -4.34 -2.71 12.09
C SER A 40 -4.57 -1.98 10.77
N GLN A 41 -5.28 -2.61 9.83
CA GLN A 41 -5.64 -1.99 8.56
C GLN A 41 -6.73 -0.94 8.76
N GLN A 42 -7.72 -1.21 9.63
CA GLN A 42 -8.72 -0.23 10.03
C GLN A 42 -8.07 1.01 10.68
N GLU A 43 -7.07 0.83 11.55
CA GLU A 43 -6.35 1.95 12.15
C GLU A 43 -5.58 2.78 11.10
N ILE A 44 -4.93 2.12 10.13
CA ILE A 44 -4.25 2.79 9.01
C ILE A 44 -5.24 3.61 8.18
N ASP A 45 -6.38 3.02 7.80
CA ASP A 45 -7.39 3.69 6.97
C ASP A 45 -8.02 4.90 7.69
N VAL A 46 -8.27 4.80 9.02
CA VAL A 46 -8.78 5.92 9.83
C VAL A 46 -7.76 7.06 9.91
N GLN A 47 -6.49 6.75 10.15
CA GLN A 47 -5.43 7.77 10.21
C GLN A 47 -5.19 8.40 8.83
N PHE A 48 -5.27 7.61 7.76
CA PHE A 48 -5.16 8.12 6.39
C PHE A 48 -6.29 9.11 6.09
N LYS A 49 -7.54 8.77 6.44
CA LYS A 49 -8.68 9.67 6.25
C LYS A 49 -8.50 10.97 7.04
N LYS A 50 -8.01 10.90 8.27
CA LYS A 50 -7.66 12.08 9.06
C LYS A 50 -6.60 12.95 8.36
N ALA A 51 -5.59 12.34 7.74
CA ALA A 51 -4.59 13.08 6.99
C ALA A 51 -5.18 13.76 5.75
N GLU A 52 -6.11 13.12 5.04
CA GLU A 52 -6.86 13.75 3.93
C GLU A 52 -7.67 14.94 4.43
N ASP A 53 -8.40 14.81 5.54
CA ASP A 53 -9.21 15.90 6.09
C ASP A 53 -8.33 17.09 6.55
N LEU A 54 -7.13 16.82 7.06
CA LEU A 54 -6.13 17.85 7.38
C LEU A 54 -5.60 18.52 6.12
N PHE A 55 -5.38 17.75 5.04
CA PHE A 55 -4.95 18.26 3.75
C PHE A 55 -6.02 19.19 3.14
N GLU A 56 -7.30 18.83 3.23
CA GLU A 56 -8.43 19.66 2.80
C GLU A 56 -8.56 20.96 3.63
N GLN A 57 -8.05 20.97 4.86
CA GLN A 57 -7.99 22.15 5.73
C GLN A 57 -6.71 22.97 5.55
N ASP A 58 -5.92 22.72 4.51
CA ASP A 58 -4.60 23.34 4.27
C ASP A 58 -3.57 23.12 5.41
N LYS A 59 -3.80 22.13 6.28
CA LYS A 59 -2.89 21.77 7.40
C LYS A 59 -1.84 20.78 6.93
N TYR A 60 -1.05 21.18 5.93
CA TYR A 60 -0.10 20.30 5.24
C TYR A 60 0.95 19.69 6.17
N GLU A 61 1.48 20.44 7.14
CA GLU A 61 2.51 19.92 8.05
C GLU A 61 1.96 18.79 8.95
N GLU A 62 0.72 18.91 9.41
CA GLU A 62 0.06 17.89 10.22
C GLU A 62 -0.28 16.65 9.37
N ALA A 63 -0.80 16.86 8.16
CA ALA A 63 -1.06 15.79 7.19
C ALA A 63 0.23 15.02 6.84
N TYR A 64 1.34 15.74 6.61
CA TYR A 64 2.65 15.17 6.32
C TYR A 64 3.12 14.23 7.43
N LYS A 65 3.01 14.65 8.70
CA LYS A 65 3.44 13.84 9.85
C LYS A 65 2.71 12.51 9.90
N ILE A 66 1.39 12.52 9.68
CA ILE A 66 0.58 11.29 9.67
C ILE A 66 0.93 10.42 8.47
N LEU A 67 0.95 10.99 7.26
CA LEU A 67 1.29 10.25 6.04
C LEU A 67 2.69 9.65 6.11
N LYS A 68 3.67 10.35 6.70
CA LYS A 68 5.02 9.83 6.91
C LYS A 68 5.03 8.61 7.82
N GLN A 69 4.32 8.66 8.94
CA GLN A 69 4.21 7.53 9.86
C GLN A 69 3.57 6.31 9.19
N LEU A 70 2.50 6.50 8.42
CA LEU A 70 1.82 5.41 7.72
C LEU A 70 2.68 4.84 6.58
N ALA A 71 3.35 5.70 5.81
CA ALA A 71 4.25 5.30 4.74
C ALA A 71 5.46 4.50 5.26
N ASP A 72 5.99 4.87 6.43
CA ASP A 72 7.07 4.15 7.10
C ASP A 72 6.63 2.79 7.65
N LYS A 73 5.34 2.62 7.95
CA LYS A 73 4.72 1.30 8.23
C LYS A 73 4.45 0.48 6.96
N GLY A 74 4.75 1.02 5.77
CA GLY A 74 4.58 0.33 4.51
C GLY A 74 3.26 0.59 3.80
N ASP A 75 2.38 1.47 4.29
CA ASP A 75 1.11 1.73 3.61
C ASP A 75 1.33 2.38 2.23
N ALA A 76 0.98 1.64 1.17
CA ALA A 76 1.24 2.07 -0.20
C ALA A 76 0.44 3.31 -0.61
N LYS A 77 -0.77 3.51 -0.05
CA LYS A 77 -1.57 4.72 -0.29
C LYS A 77 -0.85 5.95 0.25
N SER A 78 -0.34 5.88 1.48
CA SER A 78 0.39 6.96 2.14
C SER A 78 1.74 7.24 1.47
N GLN A 79 2.46 6.22 1.02
CA GLN A 79 3.66 6.38 0.20
C GLN A 79 3.32 7.16 -1.09
N ASN A 80 2.27 6.78 -1.79
CA ASN A 80 1.82 7.53 -2.97
C ASN A 80 1.44 8.99 -2.63
N SER A 81 0.73 9.22 -1.53
CA SER A 81 0.37 10.59 -1.11
C SER A 81 1.57 11.45 -0.73
N LEU A 82 2.61 10.86 -0.11
CA LEU A 82 3.88 11.57 0.10
C LEU A 82 4.53 11.95 -1.24
N GLY A 83 4.53 11.02 -2.20
CA GLY A 83 5.03 11.27 -3.54
C GLY A 83 4.34 12.45 -4.21
N ASN A 84 3.00 12.48 -4.17
CA ASN A 84 2.20 13.61 -4.67
C ASN A 84 2.62 14.91 -4.00
N GLY A 85 2.78 14.90 -2.67
CA GLY A 85 3.12 16.13 -1.96
C GLY A 85 4.50 16.69 -2.28
N TYR A 86 5.47 15.85 -2.65
CA TYR A 86 6.75 16.33 -3.16
C TYR A 86 6.69 16.74 -4.64
N GLU A 87 5.88 16.07 -5.46
CA GLU A 87 5.69 16.43 -6.88
C GLU A 87 5.06 17.83 -7.04
N TYR A 88 4.09 18.15 -6.17
CA TYR A 88 3.31 19.40 -6.25
C TYR A 88 3.75 20.47 -5.23
N GLY A 89 4.76 20.21 -4.40
CA GLY A 89 5.24 21.18 -3.41
C GLY A 89 4.24 21.45 -2.27
N PHE A 90 3.54 20.42 -1.81
CA PHE A 90 2.71 20.50 -0.60
C PHE A 90 3.55 20.36 0.68
N TRP A 91 4.74 19.76 0.59
CA TRP A 91 5.66 19.59 1.72
C TRP A 91 6.79 20.63 1.75
N GLY A 92 6.59 21.77 1.09
CA GLY A 92 7.64 22.77 0.83
C GLY A 92 7.89 22.90 -0.68
N ASP A 93 9.14 22.88 -1.09
CA ASP A 93 9.49 22.99 -2.52
C ASP A 93 9.20 21.68 -3.28
N ILE A 94 8.99 21.81 -4.59
CA ILE A 94 8.90 20.67 -5.50
C ILE A 94 10.21 19.87 -5.45
N ASN A 95 10.09 18.57 -5.26
CA ASN A 95 11.22 17.64 -5.21
C ASN A 95 10.88 16.33 -5.93
N LEU A 96 11.16 16.29 -7.23
CA LEU A 96 10.86 15.11 -8.06
C LEU A 96 11.65 13.86 -7.65
N GLU A 97 12.84 14.01 -7.07
CA GLU A 97 13.62 12.86 -6.56
C GLU A 97 12.94 12.23 -5.34
N GLN A 98 12.45 13.04 -4.40
CA GLN A 98 11.66 12.54 -3.28
C GLN A 98 10.32 11.97 -3.75
N ALA A 99 9.66 12.60 -4.73
CA ALA A 99 8.43 12.07 -5.31
C ALA A 99 8.64 10.67 -5.90
N LYS A 100 9.68 10.53 -6.74
CA LYS A 100 10.10 9.25 -7.32
C LYS A 100 10.37 8.20 -6.24
N TYR A 101 11.15 8.52 -5.21
CA TYR A 101 11.46 7.60 -4.12
C TYR A 101 10.20 7.02 -3.47
N TRP A 102 9.21 7.86 -3.19
CA TRP A 102 7.97 7.43 -2.56
C TRP A 102 7.06 6.66 -3.50
N TYR A 103 6.99 7.07 -4.78
CA TYR A 103 6.25 6.31 -5.80
C TYR A 103 6.86 4.94 -6.09
N GLU A 104 8.19 4.82 -6.12
CA GLU A 104 8.87 3.52 -6.27
C GLU A 104 8.47 2.55 -5.15
N LYS A 105 8.42 3.02 -3.90
CA LYS A 105 7.95 2.19 -2.78
C LYS A 105 6.50 1.73 -2.95
N ALA A 106 5.60 2.61 -3.38
CA ALA A 106 4.21 2.26 -3.62
C ALA A 106 4.08 1.30 -4.83
N ALA A 107 4.83 1.55 -5.91
CA ALA A 107 4.86 0.74 -7.12
C ALA A 107 5.39 -0.67 -6.87
N ASN A 108 6.42 -0.82 -6.02
CA ASN A 108 6.96 -2.12 -5.60
C ASN A 108 5.94 -2.98 -4.84
N GLN A 109 4.88 -2.36 -4.30
CA GLN A 109 3.75 -3.05 -3.68
C GLN A 109 2.57 -3.27 -4.66
N ASN A 110 2.80 -3.06 -5.96
CA ASN A 110 1.81 -3.13 -7.03
C ASN A 110 0.64 -2.13 -6.86
N TYR A 111 0.87 -1.02 -6.14
CA TYR A 111 -0.16 0.01 -6.00
C TYR A 111 -0.32 0.77 -7.32
N VAL A 112 -1.47 0.61 -7.97
CA VAL A 112 -1.75 1.09 -9.33
C VAL A 112 -1.45 2.59 -9.49
N LYS A 113 -1.88 3.43 -8.53
CA LYS A 113 -1.59 4.87 -8.58
C LYS A 113 -0.10 5.16 -8.44
N GLY A 114 0.61 4.40 -7.61
CA GLY A 114 2.06 4.51 -7.44
C GLY A 114 2.83 4.18 -8.72
N ILE A 115 2.45 3.10 -9.42
CA ILE A 115 3.04 2.74 -10.72
C ILE A 115 2.79 3.84 -11.75
N HIS A 116 1.55 4.32 -11.85
CA HIS A 116 1.18 5.39 -12.77
C HIS A 116 2.01 6.66 -12.48
N ASN A 117 2.02 7.12 -11.23
CA ASN A 117 2.70 8.36 -10.84
C ASN A 117 4.22 8.24 -10.95
N LEU A 118 4.80 7.07 -10.71
CA LEU A 118 6.20 6.81 -11.00
C LEU A 118 6.50 7.02 -12.50
N GLY A 119 5.66 6.50 -13.38
CA GLY A 119 5.77 6.70 -14.83
C GLY A 119 5.73 8.18 -15.22
N VAL A 120 4.80 8.94 -14.62
CA VAL A 120 4.70 10.40 -14.82
C VAL A 120 5.98 11.11 -14.37
N VAL A 121 6.46 10.87 -13.15
CA VAL A 121 7.66 11.55 -12.65
C VAL A 121 8.91 11.19 -13.46
N LEU A 122 9.08 9.93 -13.84
CA LEU A 122 10.20 9.52 -14.70
C LEU A 122 10.15 10.19 -16.08
N PHE A 123 8.95 10.37 -16.64
CA PHE A 123 8.76 11.11 -17.87
C PHE A 123 9.14 12.59 -17.70
N LEU A 124 8.67 13.25 -16.63
CA LEU A 124 8.98 14.65 -16.32
C LEU A 124 10.49 14.88 -16.16
N GLN A 125 11.15 14.04 -15.36
CA GLN A 125 12.60 14.13 -15.14
C GLN A 125 13.40 13.95 -16.42
N LYS A 126 13.02 12.97 -17.25
CA LYS A 126 13.72 12.69 -18.52
C LYS A 126 13.64 13.86 -19.51
N HIS A 127 12.58 14.66 -19.45
CA HIS A 127 12.33 15.74 -20.40
C HIS A 127 12.56 17.13 -19.78
N GLY A 128 13.08 17.20 -18.56
CA GLY A 128 13.39 18.47 -17.88
C GLY A 128 12.17 19.28 -17.46
N PHE A 129 11.00 18.65 -17.33
CA PHE A 129 9.80 19.33 -16.86
C PHE A 129 9.83 19.45 -15.35
N VAL A 130 9.56 20.65 -14.84
CA VAL A 130 9.34 20.89 -13.42
C VAL A 130 7.87 21.28 -13.27
N ALA A 131 7.11 20.50 -12.52
CA ALA A 131 5.76 20.89 -12.15
C ALA A 131 5.86 22.08 -11.19
N GLN A 132 5.32 23.24 -11.55
CA GLN A 132 5.25 24.39 -10.63
C GLN A 132 3.82 24.60 -10.13
N ARG A 133 3.71 24.98 -8.85
CA ARG A 133 2.46 25.37 -8.22
C ARG A 133 2.17 26.84 -8.52
N PHE A 134 1.19 27.11 -9.38
CA PHE A 134 0.54 28.41 -9.45
C PHE A 134 -0.86 28.30 -8.84
N HIS A 135 -1.26 29.29 -8.04
CA HIS A 135 -2.52 29.33 -7.27
C HIS A 135 -3.70 28.57 -7.94
N ASN A 136 -3.98 27.36 -7.42
CA ASN A 136 -5.06 26.43 -7.82
C ASN A 136 -5.01 25.80 -9.24
N TYR A 137 -3.98 26.05 -10.06
CA TYR A 137 -3.85 25.44 -11.37
C TYR A 137 -2.41 24.94 -11.64
N MET A 138 -2.30 23.69 -12.06
CA MET A 138 -1.04 23.11 -12.54
C MET A 138 -0.71 23.74 -13.91
N ILE A 139 0.37 24.50 -13.99
CA ILE A 139 0.91 24.96 -15.26
C ILE A 139 2.21 24.18 -15.49
N LEU A 140 2.21 23.32 -16.51
CA LEU A 140 3.43 22.72 -17.04
C LEU A 140 4.17 23.81 -17.81
N GLU A 141 5.03 24.56 -17.14
CA GLU A 141 5.91 25.49 -17.84
C GLU A 141 7.12 24.72 -18.41
N VAL A 142 7.35 24.87 -19.72
CA VAL A 142 8.55 24.38 -20.38
C VAL A 142 9.70 25.30 -19.96
N LEU A 143 10.39 24.97 -18.87
CA LEU A 143 11.68 25.59 -18.61
C LEU A 143 12.71 24.91 -19.53
N ILE A 144 12.92 25.48 -20.72
CA ILE A 144 14.10 25.16 -21.52
C ILE A 144 15.28 25.68 -20.72
N ILE A 145 15.91 24.82 -19.93
CA ILE A 145 17.22 25.10 -19.34
C ILE A 145 18.21 25.07 -20.51
N PHE A 146 18.64 26.26 -20.97
CA PHE A 146 19.77 26.43 -21.88
C PHE A 146 21.10 26.23 -21.15
#